data_AF-A0A441UR42-F1
#
_entry.id   AF-A0A441UR42-F1
#
_cell.length_a   1.000
_cell.length_b   1.000
_cell.length_c   1.000
_cell.angle_alpha   90.00
_cell.angle_beta   90.00
_cell.angle_gamma   90.00
#
_symmetry.space_group_name_H-M   'P 1'
#
loop_
_entity.id
_entity.type
_entity.pdbx_description
1 polymer ?
#
loop_
_entity_poly.entity_id
_entity_poly.type
_entity_poly.pdbx_seq_one_letter_code
_entity_poly.pdbx_strand_id
1 'polypeptide(L)'
;VTTIAHEQLNPVDQWRAIERLVALGWTEEAIGIALAQSVRQIKKLRLLANVLPAMLDHMAKGDIPDERQLRTIAAASLEDQKEVWKANKPSKGDPQVSWWSVANALAKTRMYARDASFGDDLAQAYGIAWVEDLFAPADQDSRYTTDVEAFLGAQQEWMTQNLPKKGVIAEVSNYGEVKLPPKAERVYGTPKK
;
A
#
# COMPACT_ATOMS: atom_id res chain seq x y z
N VAL A 1 24.02 4.54 41.07
CA VAL A 1 23.79 4.51 39.62
C VAL A 1 22.29 4.54 39.41
N THR A 2 21.73 5.71 39.13
CA THR A 2 20.30 5.86 38.85
C THR A 2 20.09 5.30 37.46
N THR A 3 19.57 4.08 37.38
CA THR A 3 19.13 3.49 36.11
C THR A 3 18.04 4.39 35.56
N ILE A 4 18.40 5.21 34.57
CA ILE A 4 17.44 5.87 33.70
C ILE A 4 16.67 4.71 33.07
N ALA A 5 15.50 4.42 33.62
CA ALA A 5 14.47 3.68 32.90
C ALA A 5 14.24 4.51 31.64
N HIS A 6 14.84 4.08 30.52
CA HIS A 6 14.53 4.65 29.22
C HIS A 6 13.05 4.34 29.01
N GLU A 7 12.20 5.29 29.33
CA GLU A 7 10.82 5.32 28.87
C GLU A 7 10.92 5.11 27.36
N GLN A 8 10.48 3.95 26.87
CA GLN A 8 10.49 3.67 25.45
C GLN A 8 9.68 4.78 24.79
N LEU A 9 10.37 5.72 24.15
CA LEU A 9 9.78 6.85 23.46
C LEU A 9 8.59 6.35 22.63
N ASN A 10 7.46 7.06 22.69
CA ASN A 10 6.32 6.78 21.83
C ASN A 10 6.81 6.70 20.37
N PRO A 11 6.33 5.75 19.54
CA PRO A 11 6.68 5.66 18.13
C PRO A 11 6.67 7.01 17.37
N VAL A 12 5.74 7.91 17.68
CA VAL A 12 5.69 9.26 17.09
C VAL A 12 6.92 10.10 17.47
N ASP A 13 7.36 10.03 18.73
CA ASP A 13 8.52 10.78 19.20
C ASP A 13 9.83 10.17 18.69
N GLN A 14 9.90 8.84 18.58
CA GLN A 14 11.02 8.16 17.91
C GLN A 14 11.14 8.61 16.45
N TRP A 15 10.02 8.63 15.73
CA TRP A 15 9.98 9.12 14.36
C TRP A 15 10.41 10.59 14.25
N ARG A 16 9.89 11.48 15.11
CA ARG A 16 10.31 12.89 15.13
C ARG A 16 11.81 13.05 15.37
N ALA A 17 12.40 12.21 16.22
CA ALA A 17 13.85 12.20 16.44
C ALA A 17 14.61 11.72 15.20
N ILE A 18 14.13 10.68 14.52
CA ILE A 18 14.69 10.17 13.26
C ILE A 18 14.65 11.26 12.18
N GLU A 19 13.53 11.94 11.97
CA GLU A 19 13.42 12.98 10.94
C GLU A 19 14.33 14.18 11.19
N ARG A 20 14.59 14.53 12.47
CA ARG A 20 15.60 15.54 12.80
C ARG A 20 17.00 15.11 12.39
N LEU A 21 17.36 13.84 12.59
CA LEU A 21 18.67 13.31 12.16
C LEU A 21 18.78 13.27 10.62
N VAL A 22 17.71 12.88 9.93
CA VAL A 22 17.64 12.91 8.46
C VAL A 22 17.82 14.34 7.95
N ALA A 23 17.16 15.33 8.55
CA ALA A 23 17.31 16.75 8.19
C ALA A 23 18.74 17.28 8.42
N LEU A 24 19.52 16.66 9.31
CA LEU A 24 20.94 16.92 9.51
C LEU A 24 21.85 16.16 8.53
N GLY A 25 21.28 15.43 7.56
CA GLY A 25 22.02 14.68 6.53
C GLY A 25 22.43 13.27 6.92
N TRP A 26 21.90 12.71 8.01
CA TRP A 26 22.19 11.32 8.39
C TRP A 26 21.46 10.33 7.49
N THR A 27 22.13 9.23 7.12
CA THR A 27 21.51 8.13 6.36
C THR A 27 20.69 7.22 7.28
N GLU A 28 19.73 6.47 6.71
CA GLU A 28 18.90 5.53 7.48
C GLU A 28 19.73 4.43 8.15
N GLU A 29 20.82 4.02 7.52
CA GLU A 29 21.78 3.03 8.06
C GLU A 29 22.52 3.60 9.27
N ALA A 30 23.02 4.83 9.17
CA ALA A 30 23.72 5.49 10.27
C ALA A 30 22.78 5.70 11.48
N ILE A 31 21.53 6.10 11.22
CA ILE A 31 20.50 6.24 12.25
C ILE A 31 20.16 4.88 12.87
N GLY A 32 19.99 3.84 12.06
CA GLY A 32 19.73 2.48 12.54
C GLY A 32 20.81 1.97 13.49
N ILE A 33 22.09 2.15 13.12
CA ILE A 33 23.23 1.83 13.98
C ILE A 33 23.18 2.63 15.29
N ALA A 34 22.98 3.94 15.20
CA ALA A 34 22.96 4.83 16.38
C ALA A 34 21.83 4.52 17.36
N LEU A 35 20.66 4.11 16.84
CA LEU A 35 19.49 3.77 17.66
C LEU A 35 19.41 2.28 18.02
N ALA A 36 20.40 1.47 17.60
CA ALA A 36 20.36 0.01 17.69
C ALA A 36 19.06 -0.60 17.13
N GLN A 37 18.53 -0.03 16.04
CA GLN A 37 17.34 -0.47 15.34
C GLN A 37 17.70 -0.97 13.93
N SER A 38 16.94 -1.95 13.43
CA SER A 38 17.09 -2.36 12.02
C SER A 38 16.70 -1.21 11.08
N VAL A 39 17.36 -1.11 9.91
CA VAL A 39 16.99 -0.15 8.86
C VAL A 39 15.50 -0.28 8.48
N ARG A 40 14.96 -1.50 8.50
CA ARG A 40 13.53 -1.75 8.28
C ARG A 40 12.65 -1.04 9.33
N GLN A 41 13.05 -1.07 10.59
CA GLN A 41 12.34 -0.37 11.66
C GLN A 41 12.45 1.15 11.50
N ILE A 42 13.60 1.67 11.08
CA ILE A 42 13.76 3.09 10.73
C ILE A 42 12.79 3.46 9.62
N LYS A 43 12.81 2.76 8.47
CA LYS A 43 11.87 2.96 7.35
C LYS A 43 10.41 2.89 7.79
N LYS A 44 10.07 1.97 8.71
CA LYS A 44 8.74 1.87 9.31
C LYS A 44 8.33 3.14 10.05
N LEU A 45 9.19 3.65 10.93
CA LEU A 45 8.91 4.87 11.68
C LEU A 45 8.78 6.06 10.73
N ARG A 46 9.60 6.11 9.66
CA ARG A 46 9.55 7.17 8.65
C ARG A 46 8.25 7.22 7.85
N LEU A 47 7.45 6.16 7.80
CA LEU A 47 6.09 6.23 7.23
C LEU A 47 5.21 7.29 7.89
N LEU A 48 5.45 7.58 9.17
CA LEU A 48 4.69 8.59 9.91
C LEU A 48 4.86 10.00 9.31
N ALA A 49 5.91 10.24 8.51
CA ALA A 49 6.06 11.50 7.76
C ALA A 49 4.96 11.72 6.72
N ASN A 50 4.31 10.64 6.26
CA ASN A 50 3.23 10.71 5.29
C ASN A 50 1.85 10.70 5.96
N VAL A 51 1.76 10.92 7.28
CA VAL A 51 0.50 10.92 8.03
C VAL A 51 0.08 12.35 8.37
N LEU A 52 -1.22 12.63 8.28
CA LEU A 52 -1.81 13.93 8.62
C LEU A 52 -1.40 14.37 10.05
N PRO A 53 -0.92 15.62 10.26
CA PRO A 53 -0.47 16.09 11.57
C PRO A 53 -1.49 15.89 12.70
N ALA A 54 -2.78 16.11 12.42
CA ALA A 54 -3.83 15.91 13.41
C ALA A 54 -3.96 14.44 13.85
N MET A 55 -3.72 13.47 12.96
CA MET A 55 -3.70 12.05 13.33
C MET A 55 -2.46 11.73 14.18
N LEU A 56 -1.30 12.29 13.84
CA LEU A 56 -0.06 12.13 14.61
C LEU A 56 -0.20 12.67 16.04
N ASP A 57 -0.92 13.78 16.23
CA ASP A 57 -1.21 14.33 17.56
C ASP A 57 -2.08 13.40 18.42
N HIS A 58 -2.93 12.58 17.80
CA HIS A 58 -3.68 11.53 18.49
C HIS A 58 -2.79 10.32 18.83
N MET A 59 -1.96 9.88 17.89
CA MET A 59 -1.00 8.80 18.12
C MET A 59 0.01 9.14 19.23
N ALA A 60 0.42 10.40 19.34
CA ALA A 60 1.31 10.87 20.40
C ALA A 60 0.70 10.71 21.81
N LYS A 61 -0.64 10.65 21.92
CA LYS A 61 -1.36 10.41 23.19
C LYS A 61 -1.48 8.93 23.55
N GLY A 62 -0.94 8.04 22.71
CA GLY A 62 -0.96 6.58 22.90
C GLY A 62 -2.05 5.84 22.13
N ASP A 63 -2.90 6.55 21.38
CA ASP A 63 -3.93 5.96 20.51
C ASP A 63 -3.35 5.67 19.12
N ILE A 64 -2.70 4.53 18.96
CA ILE A 64 -1.88 4.21 17.77
C ILE A 64 -2.58 3.13 16.91
N PRO A 65 -2.70 3.31 15.58
CA PRO A 65 -3.20 2.28 14.68
C PRO A 65 -2.29 1.05 14.63
N ASP A 66 -2.84 -0.10 14.26
CA ASP A 66 -2.00 -1.25 13.95
C ASP A 66 -1.15 -1.00 12.67
N GLU A 67 -0.16 -1.87 12.45
CA GLU A 67 0.77 -1.68 11.34
C GLU A 67 0.09 -1.70 9.96
N ARG A 68 -0.92 -2.54 9.77
CA ARG A 68 -1.63 -2.63 8.49
C ARG A 68 -2.42 -1.36 8.24
N GLN A 69 -3.11 -0.86 9.26
CA GLN A 69 -3.86 0.39 9.21
C GLN A 69 -2.92 1.58 8.94
N LEU A 70 -1.80 1.66 9.65
CA LEU A 70 -0.80 2.72 9.45
C LEU A 70 -0.27 2.74 8.02
N ARG A 71 0.06 1.56 7.45
CA ARG A 71 0.50 1.47 6.05
C ARG A 71 -0.56 1.98 5.08
N THR A 72 -1.83 1.64 5.30
CA THR A 72 -2.92 2.13 4.45
C THR A 72 -3.09 3.64 4.55
N ILE A 73 -3.05 4.19 5.77
CA ILE A 73 -3.17 5.63 6.02
C ILE A 73 -2.00 6.39 5.36
N ALA A 74 -0.76 5.95 5.61
CA ALA A 74 0.45 6.60 5.08
C ALA A 74 0.60 6.46 3.55
N ALA A 75 -0.09 5.50 2.91
CA ALA A 75 -0.10 5.35 1.46
C ALA A 75 -1.11 6.29 0.76
N ALA A 76 -2.07 6.85 1.50
CA ALA A 76 -3.04 7.78 0.95
C ALA A 76 -2.46 9.20 0.91
N SER A 77 -2.96 10.03 -0.02
CA SER A 77 -2.55 11.44 -0.10
C SER A 77 -2.96 12.20 1.17
N LEU A 78 -2.21 13.25 1.55
CA LEU A 78 -2.57 14.07 2.71
C LEU A 78 -3.95 14.73 2.57
N GLU A 79 -4.39 15.01 1.34
CA GLU A 79 -5.73 15.56 1.09
C GLU A 79 -6.82 14.51 1.32
N ASP A 80 -6.65 13.28 0.82
CA ASP A 80 -7.57 12.17 1.11
C ASP A 80 -7.65 11.90 2.63
N GLN A 81 -6.49 11.86 3.29
CA GLN A 81 -6.41 11.69 4.74
C GLN A 81 -7.17 12.79 5.49
N LYS A 82 -7.04 14.04 5.05
CA LYS A 82 -7.72 15.20 5.64
C LYS A 82 -9.23 15.11 5.46
N GLU A 83 -9.72 14.72 4.28
CA GLU A 83 -11.16 14.55 4.05
C GLU A 83 -11.74 13.41 4.90
N VAL A 84 -11.08 12.25 4.93
CA VAL A 84 -11.50 11.13 5.78
C VAL A 84 -11.45 11.49 7.27
N TRP A 85 -10.43 12.24 7.68
CA TRP A 85 -10.29 12.68 9.08
C TRP A 85 -11.45 13.54 9.54
N LYS A 86 -12.03 14.40 8.68
CA LYS A 86 -13.19 15.23 9.06
C LYS A 86 -14.36 14.38 9.55
N ALA A 87 -14.61 13.23 8.91
CA ALA A 87 -15.70 12.33 9.26
C ALA A 87 -15.38 11.41 10.45
N ASN A 88 -14.10 11.17 10.73
CA ASN A 88 -13.64 10.18 11.71
C ASN A 88 -12.93 10.82 12.93
N LYS A 89 -12.95 12.15 13.04
CA LYS A 89 -12.31 12.85 14.14
C LYS A 89 -13.00 12.50 15.46
N PRO A 90 -12.26 12.12 16.50
CA PRO A 90 -12.84 11.78 17.80
C PRO A 90 -13.52 12.99 18.43
N SER A 91 -14.60 12.71 19.16
CA SER A 91 -15.44 13.71 19.81
C SER A 91 -15.11 13.82 21.30
N LYS A 92 -15.68 14.82 22.01
CA LYS A 92 -15.50 14.92 23.46
C LYS A 92 -16.10 13.74 24.24
N GLY A 93 -17.10 13.06 23.68
CA GLY A 93 -17.76 11.91 24.29
C GLY A 93 -17.09 10.57 23.96
N ASP A 94 -16.32 10.52 22.89
CA ASP A 94 -15.52 9.36 22.48
C ASP A 94 -14.15 9.84 21.98
N PRO A 95 -13.14 9.86 22.86
CA PRO A 95 -11.82 10.41 22.56
C PRO A 95 -10.95 9.48 21.71
N GLN A 96 -11.36 8.22 21.51
CA GLN A 96 -10.60 7.24 20.73
C GLN A 96 -10.93 7.36 19.24
N VAL A 97 -9.89 7.19 18.42
CA VAL A 97 -10.03 7.15 16.97
C VAL A 97 -10.37 5.72 16.55
N SER A 98 -11.40 5.56 15.72
CA SER A 98 -11.59 4.31 14.99
C SER A 98 -10.59 4.22 13.83
N TRP A 99 -9.35 3.80 14.13
CA TRP A 99 -8.30 3.68 13.12
C TRP A 99 -8.64 2.72 11.99
N TRP A 100 -9.41 1.67 12.29
CA TRP A 100 -9.97 0.78 11.27
C TRP A 100 -10.86 1.55 10.29
N SER A 101 -11.75 2.43 10.78
CA SER A 101 -12.65 3.21 9.91
C SER A 101 -11.87 4.20 9.04
N VAL A 102 -10.87 4.87 9.62
CA VAL A 102 -9.96 5.76 8.88
C VAL A 102 -9.21 4.98 7.79
N ALA A 103 -8.57 3.85 8.14
CA ALA A 103 -7.83 3.04 7.18
C ALA A 103 -8.73 2.45 6.10
N ASN A 104 -9.93 1.99 6.45
CA ASN A 104 -10.88 1.44 5.50
C ASN A 104 -11.40 2.49 4.51
N ALA A 105 -11.67 3.71 4.98
CA ALA A 105 -12.08 4.82 4.12
C ALA A 105 -10.96 5.31 3.17
N LEU A 106 -9.69 5.06 3.53
CA LEU A 106 -8.52 5.39 2.71
C LEU A 106 -8.02 4.23 1.85
N ALA A 107 -8.59 3.04 2.00
CA ALA A 107 -8.14 1.86 1.28
C ALA A 107 -8.41 2.02 -0.22
N LYS A 108 -7.34 1.93 -1.02
CA LYS A 108 -7.42 1.86 -2.48
C LYS A 108 -7.05 0.45 -2.96
N THR A 109 -7.69 0.00 -4.03
CA THR A 109 -7.31 -1.24 -4.71
C THR A 109 -5.89 -1.10 -5.24
N ARG A 110 -5.03 -2.06 -4.90
CA ARG A 110 -3.65 -2.13 -5.37
C ARG A 110 -3.55 -3.17 -6.49
N MET A 111 -2.98 -2.78 -7.62
CA MET A 111 -2.65 -3.67 -8.73
C MET A 111 -1.14 -3.91 -8.70
N TYR A 112 -0.68 -5.16 -8.52
CA TYR A 112 0.74 -5.46 -8.35
C TYR A 112 1.44 -5.69 -9.68
N ALA A 113 2.70 -5.26 -9.79
CA ALA A 113 3.51 -5.46 -11.00
C ALA A 113 3.72 -6.94 -11.33
N ARG A 114 3.85 -7.81 -10.31
CA ARG A 114 3.97 -9.27 -10.50
C ARG A 114 2.74 -9.94 -11.13
N ASP A 115 1.58 -9.29 -11.05
CA ASP A 115 0.32 -9.79 -11.61
C ASP A 115 0.09 -9.23 -13.03
N ALA A 116 0.92 -8.28 -13.48
CA ALA A 116 0.87 -7.72 -14.82
C ALA A 116 1.44 -8.71 -15.84
N SER A 117 0.73 -8.91 -16.95
CA SER A 117 1.26 -9.68 -18.08
C SER A 117 2.01 -8.80 -19.08
N PHE A 118 1.83 -7.48 -18.99
CA PHE A 118 2.47 -6.49 -19.85
C PHE A 118 3.85 -6.06 -19.35
N GLY A 119 4.67 -5.53 -20.27
CA GLY A 119 6.01 -5.00 -19.98
C GLY A 119 6.02 -3.49 -19.72
N ASP A 120 7.22 -2.95 -19.56
CA ASP A 120 7.45 -1.53 -19.25
C ASP A 120 6.96 -0.58 -20.38
N ASP A 121 6.91 -1.07 -21.62
CA ASP A 121 6.43 -0.34 -22.80
C ASP A 121 4.94 0.04 -22.66
N LEU A 122 4.09 -0.94 -22.36
CA LEU A 122 2.68 -0.71 -22.12
C LEU A 122 2.46 0.02 -20.78
N ALA A 123 3.26 -0.26 -19.76
CA ALA A 123 3.18 0.49 -18.50
C ALA A 123 3.41 1.98 -18.73
N GLN A 124 4.43 2.35 -19.52
CA GLN A 124 4.73 3.74 -19.86
C GLN A 124 3.66 4.36 -20.76
N ALA A 125 3.17 3.63 -21.77
CA ALA A 125 2.13 4.12 -22.68
C ALA A 125 0.82 4.46 -21.96
N TYR A 126 0.46 3.70 -20.93
CA TYR A 126 -0.71 3.95 -20.09
C TYR A 126 -0.44 4.86 -18.89
N GLY A 127 0.81 5.34 -18.72
CA GLY A 127 1.17 6.24 -17.62
C GLY A 127 1.17 5.59 -16.24
N ILE A 128 1.35 4.27 -16.16
CA ILE A 128 1.36 3.53 -14.90
C ILE A 128 2.60 3.90 -14.09
N ALA A 129 2.38 4.59 -12.96
CA ALA A 129 3.40 4.84 -11.96
C ALA A 129 3.42 3.71 -10.91
N TRP A 130 4.57 3.04 -10.80
CA TRP A 130 4.80 2.01 -9.79
C TRP A 130 5.27 2.62 -8.46
N VAL A 131 4.71 2.12 -7.37
CA VAL A 131 5.10 2.45 -5.99
C VAL A 131 5.61 1.18 -5.32
N GLU A 132 6.74 1.25 -4.62
CA GLU A 132 7.30 0.11 -3.88
C GLU A 132 6.62 -0.06 -2.51
N ASP A 133 6.11 -1.26 -2.21
CA ASP A 133 5.73 -1.63 -0.85
C ASP A 133 6.99 -2.04 -0.05
N LEU A 134 7.50 -1.12 0.77
CA LEU A 134 8.69 -1.30 1.60
C LEU A 134 8.57 -2.45 2.64
N PHE A 135 7.41 -3.08 2.77
CA PHE A 135 7.13 -4.15 3.74
C PHE A 135 6.76 -5.47 3.09
N ALA A 136 6.70 -5.53 1.77
CA ALA A 136 6.52 -6.79 1.07
C ALA A 136 7.70 -7.74 1.39
N PRO A 137 7.47 -9.06 1.37
CA PRO A 137 8.54 -10.04 1.42
C PRO A 137 9.61 -9.77 0.35
N ALA A 138 10.89 -9.94 0.71
CA ALA A 138 12.02 -9.61 -0.15
C ALA A 138 12.18 -10.55 -1.37
N ASP A 139 11.47 -11.67 -1.37
CA ASP A 139 11.45 -12.68 -2.43
C ASP A 139 10.45 -12.35 -3.56
N GLN A 140 9.72 -11.23 -3.47
CA GLN A 140 8.65 -10.88 -4.40
C GLN A 140 8.80 -9.45 -4.91
N ASP A 141 8.36 -9.21 -6.14
CA ASP A 141 8.20 -7.84 -6.65
C ASP A 141 7.11 -7.13 -5.82
N SER A 142 7.53 -6.08 -5.13
CA SER A 142 6.73 -5.30 -4.18
C SER A 142 6.03 -4.11 -4.81
N ARG A 143 6.27 -3.87 -6.10
CA ARG A 143 5.72 -2.74 -6.82
C ARG A 143 4.23 -2.90 -7.04
N TYR A 144 3.48 -1.83 -6.82
CA TYR A 144 2.05 -1.75 -7.09
C TYR A 144 1.65 -0.37 -7.62
N THR A 145 0.49 -0.29 -8.24
CA THR A 145 -0.19 0.97 -8.59
C THR A 145 -1.60 0.98 -8.02
N THR A 146 -2.16 2.18 -7.80
CA THR A 146 -3.58 2.35 -7.48
C THR A 146 -4.39 2.87 -8.67
N ASP A 147 -3.74 3.10 -9.82
CA ASP A 147 -4.42 3.44 -11.06
C ASP A 147 -4.96 2.16 -11.73
N VAL A 148 -6.14 1.75 -11.26
CA VAL A 148 -6.83 0.54 -11.71
C VAL A 148 -7.18 0.63 -13.19
N GLU A 149 -7.54 1.82 -13.69
CA GLU A 149 -7.95 2.02 -15.08
C GLU A 149 -6.75 1.88 -16.01
N ALA A 150 -5.64 2.54 -15.73
CA ALA A 150 -4.41 2.42 -16.51
C ALA A 150 -3.89 0.98 -16.53
N PHE A 151 -3.87 0.32 -15.36
CA PHE A 151 -3.43 -1.08 -15.25
C PHE A 151 -4.30 -2.03 -16.08
N LEU A 152 -5.64 -1.94 -15.95
CA LEU A 152 -6.54 -2.82 -16.70
C LEU A 152 -6.53 -2.50 -18.20
N GLY A 153 -6.33 -1.24 -18.58
CA GLY A 153 -6.11 -0.84 -19.97
C GLY A 153 -4.89 -1.52 -20.60
N ALA A 154 -3.74 -1.42 -19.95
CA ALA A 154 -2.50 -2.06 -20.39
C ALA A 154 -2.63 -3.59 -20.44
N GLN A 155 -3.27 -4.19 -19.44
CA GLN A 155 -3.53 -5.63 -19.40
C GLN A 155 -4.42 -6.09 -20.55
N GLN A 156 -5.47 -5.33 -20.87
CA GLN A 156 -6.38 -5.63 -21.98
C GLN A 156 -5.70 -5.52 -23.33
N GLU A 157 -4.87 -4.50 -23.54
CA GLU A 157 -4.10 -4.35 -24.77
C GLU A 157 -3.11 -5.51 -24.95
N TRP A 158 -2.35 -5.86 -23.91
CA TRP A 158 -1.44 -6.99 -23.95
C TRP A 158 -2.16 -8.29 -24.31
N MET A 159 -3.31 -8.57 -23.68
CA MET A 159 -4.10 -9.76 -24.01
C MET A 159 -4.55 -9.77 -25.46
N THR A 160 -4.92 -8.62 -26.01
CA THR A 160 -5.34 -8.47 -27.41
C THR A 160 -4.18 -8.74 -28.37
N GLN A 161 -2.97 -8.25 -28.05
CA GLN A 161 -1.77 -8.47 -28.85
C GLN A 161 -1.25 -9.93 -28.78
N ASN A 162 -1.51 -10.63 -27.67
CA ASN A 162 -1.02 -11.99 -27.41
C ASN A 162 -2.08 -13.08 -27.61
N LEU A 163 -3.22 -12.75 -28.24
CA LEU A 163 -4.31 -13.69 -28.46
C LEU A 163 -3.90 -14.78 -29.49
N PRO A 164 -4.07 -16.08 -29.18
CA PRO A 164 -3.83 -17.13 -30.16
C PRO A 164 -4.83 -17.05 -31.32
N LYS A 165 -4.52 -17.67 -32.46
CA LYS A 165 -5.47 -17.75 -33.59
C LYS A 165 -6.78 -18.39 -33.13
N LYS A 166 -7.90 -17.67 -33.30
CA LYS A 166 -9.26 -18.02 -32.80
C LYS A 166 -9.43 -17.95 -31.27
N GLY A 167 -8.48 -17.38 -30.54
CA GLY A 167 -8.68 -17.03 -29.14
C GLY A 167 -9.76 -15.97 -28.99
N VAL A 168 -10.38 -15.92 -27.82
CA VAL A 168 -11.30 -14.84 -27.43
C VAL A 168 -10.99 -14.45 -25.99
N ILE A 169 -11.08 -13.15 -25.69
CA ILE A 169 -11.06 -12.68 -24.30
C ILE A 169 -12.47 -12.88 -23.78
N ALA A 170 -12.64 -13.81 -22.84
CA ALA A 170 -13.94 -14.13 -22.26
C ALA A 170 -14.13 -13.35 -20.95
N GLU A 171 -15.33 -12.79 -20.78
CA GLU A 171 -15.73 -12.18 -19.52
C GLU A 171 -15.83 -13.23 -18.41
N VAL A 172 -15.65 -12.78 -17.16
CA VAL A 172 -15.81 -13.62 -15.99
C VAL A 172 -17.02 -13.14 -15.20
N SER A 173 -17.82 -14.07 -14.68
CA SER A 173 -18.96 -13.76 -13.82
C SER A 173 -18.49 -13.23 -12.46
N ASN A 174 -19.44 -12.67 -11.68
CA ASN A 174 -19.19 -12.22 -10.31
C ASN A 174 -18.68 -13.33 -9.37
N TYR A 175 -18.78 -14.60 -9.78
CA TYR A 175 -18.31 -15.77 -9.02
C TYR A 175 -17.02 -16.39 -9.59
N GLY A 176 -16.35 -15.72 -10.54
CA GLY A 176 -15.11 -16.23 -11.14
C GLY A 176 -15.31 -17.24 -12.26
N GLU A 177 -16.54 -17.45 -12.73
CA GLU A 177 -16.83 -18.40 -13.81
C GLU A 177 -16.69 -17.74 -15.17
N VAL A 178 -16.02 -18.39 -16.12
CA VAL A 178 -15.90 -17.89 -17.48
C VAL A 178 -17.28 -17.88 -18.15
N LYS A 179 -17.72 -16.70 -18.59
CA LYS A 179 -18.90 -16.54 -19.41
C LYS A 179 -18.57 -17.02 -20.82
N LEU A 180 -19.03 -18.23 -21.13
CA LEU A 180 -18.79 -18.85 -22.43
C LEU A 180 -19.47 -18.04 -23.54
N PRO A 181 -18.83 -17.89 -24.71
CA PRO A 181 -19.48 -17.36 -25.89
C PRO A 181 -20.76 -18.14 -26.23
N PRO A 182 -21.74 -17.52 -26.90
CA PRO A 182 -22.94 -18.24 -27.34
C PRO A 182 -22.58 -19.52 -28.10
N LYS A 183 -23.18 -20.64 -27.72
CA LYS A 183 -22.94 -22.00 -28.27
C LYS A 183 -21.58 -22.62 -27.95
N ALA A 184 -20.78 -22.04 -27.05
CA ALA A 184 -19.58 -22.68 -26.54
C ALA A 184 -19.89 -23.56 -25.32
N GLU A 185 -19.21 -24.69 -25.22
CA GLU A 185 -19.34 -25.65 -24.13
C GLU A 185 -17.98 -25.87 -23.48
N ARG A 186 -17.93 -25.99 -22.14
CA ARG A 186 -16.69 -26.31 -21.43
C ARG A 186 -16.44 -27.81 -21.52
N VAL A 187 -15.45 -28.21 -22.32
CA VAL A 187 -15.04 -29.61 -22.44
C VAL A 187 -13.98 -29.92 -21.38
N TYR A 188 -14.26 -30.90 -20.53
CA TYR A 188 -13.27 -31.43 -19.58
C TYR A 188 -12.59 -32.65 -20.19
N GLY A 189 -11.36 -32.47 -20.68
CA GLY A 189 -10.54 -33.54 -21.24
C GLY A 189 -9.42 -33.03 -22.15
N THR A 190 -8.42 -33.88 -22.42
CA THR A 190 -7.36 -33.56 -23.38
C THR A 190 -7.97 -33.50 -24.79
N PRO A 191 -7.76 -32.42 -25.57
CA PRO A 191 -8.32 -32.33 -26.91
C PRO A 191 -7.78 -33.48 -27.76
N LYS A 192 -8.65 -34.38 -28.21
CA LYS A 192 -8.28 -35.33 -29.27
C LYS A 192 -8.29 -34.54 -30.58
N LYS A 193 -7.12 -34.51 -31.23
CA LYS A 193 -6.94 -33.95 -32.57
C LYS A 193 -7.90 -34.57 -33.57
#